data_AF-A0A846ERS4-F1
#
_entry.id   AF-A0A846ERS4-F1
#
_cell.length_a   1.000
_cell.length_b   1.000
_cell.length_c   1.000
_cell.angle_alpha   90.00
_cell.angle_beta   90.00
_cell.angle_gamma   90.00
#
_symmetry.space_group_name_H-M   'P 1'
#
loop_
_entity.id
_entity.type
_entity.pdbx_description
1 polymer ?
#
loop_
_entity_poly.entity_id
_entity_poly.type
_entity_poly.pdbx_seq_one_letter_code
_entity_poly.pdbx_strand_id
1 'polypeptide(L)'
;MNAKFLSKTTLRILIVVAVGVNLSNFPPVKAQIKVDTIPRPLNKNRKETLLSLSLEEQTNIRVYEQASQAVVSIDTDKTNGSGAIISPDGMVLTNAHVVSQGRVVKITLADGRKVTADVIGFGEEDLDLAVLKIRGQRNLPTIRIARPGSTKVGQRAFAIGNPFGRFQGTLTVGIVSRIDRERGLIQTDAAINPGNSGGPLLNSSGELIGVNTAIFTRGQLGGNIGIGFAISMDRVPEFLRAVREGRAPLVAQQQTGMFDERQAEKLDLNGLIEIKGNLDSESNVLPVDNSYYDLYAFEGLAGQKISIDMSSNKIDSYLILLSSNGQELAQDDDSGGEKNARIVITLPENGTYKLLANSYEAGESGEYRLKIESVSPRIRPFFERERINYYR
;
A
#
# COMPACT_ATOMS: atom_id res chain seq x y z
N MET A 1 -60.18 -45.26 -15.07
CA MET A 1 -60.08 -43.79 -15.13
C MET A 1 -58.72 -43.37 -14.58
N ASN A 2 -58.03 -42.53 -15.36
CA ASN A 2 -56.79 -41.73 -15.18
C ASN A 2 -56.09 -41.73 -13.80
N ALA A 3 -54.75 -41.70 -13.70
CA ALA A 3 -53.87 -40.75 -14.40
C ALA A 3 -52.40 -41.21 -14.57
N LYS A 4 -51.79 -40.71 -15.66
CA LYS A 4 -50.35 -40.63 -16.00
C LYS A 4 -49.66 -39.58 -15.12
N PHE A 5 -48.35 -39.63 -14.83
CA PHE A 5 -47.20 -39.21 -15.67
C PHE A 5 -45.92 -39.48 -14.81
N LEU A 6 -44.81 -40.04 -15.29
CA LEU A 6 -43.73 -39.36 -16.03
C LEU A 6 -42.69 -40.36 -16.59
N SER A 7 -42.08 -39.93 -17.69
CA SER A 7 -41.22 -40.61 -18.69
C SER A 7 -39.80 -40.98 -18.20
N LYS A 8 -39.41 -42.26 -18.27
CA LYS A 8 -38.51 -42.94 -19.26
C LYS A 8 -37.05 -42.46 -19.34
N THR A 9 -36.16 -43.29 -18.79
CA THR A 9 -34.72 -43.39 -19.11
C THR A 9 -34.51 -44.70 -19.89
N THR A 10 -33.88 -44.66 -21.07
CA THR A 10 -33.63 -45.85 -21.90
C THR A 10 -32.17 -46.30 -21.79
N LEU A 11 -32.00 -47.51 -21.28
CA LEU A 11 -30.78 -48.33 -21.31
C LEU A 11 -30.68 -48.98 -22.70
N ARG A 12 -29.51 -48.93 -23.35
CA ARG A 12 -29.24 -49.73 -24.55
C ARG A 12 -28.08 -50.69 -24.32
N ILE A 13 -28.41 -51.97 -24.50
CA ILE A 13 -27.56 -53.16 -24.46
C ILE A 13 -26.75 -53.23 -25.77
N LEU A 14 -25.46 -53.54 -25.68
CA LEU A 14 -24.59 -53.81 -26.83
C LEU A 14 -24.55 -55.34 -27.07
N ILE A 15 -24.95 -55.76 -28.27
CA ILE A 15 -24.83 -57.14 -28.76
C ILE A 15 -23.41 -57.33 -29.30
N VAL A 16 -22.70 -58.35 -28.81
CA VAL A 16 -21.38 -58.76 -29.33
C VAL A 16 -21.59 -59.81 -30.42
N VAL A 17 -21.17 -59.50 -31.65
CA VAL A 17 -20.98 -60.49 -32.73
C VAL A 17 -19.50 -60.85 -32.75
N ALA A 18 -19.18 -62.11 -32.49
CA ALA A 18 -17.82 -62.63 -32.57
C ALA A 18 -17.48 -62.99 -34.03
N VAL A 19 -16.54 -62.26 -34.64
CA VAL A 19 -15.83 -62.68 -35.85
C VAL A 19 -14.42 -63.04 -35.42
N GLY A 20 -14.05 -64.31 -35.59
CA GLY A 20 -12.70 -64.78 -35.31
C GLY A 20 -11.70 -64.20 -36.31
N VAL A 21 -10.72 -63.45 -35.82
CA VAL A 21 -9.55 -63.02 -36.60
C VAL A 21 -8.32 -63.71 -36.05
N ASN A 22 -7.60 -64.43 -36.92
CA ASN A 22 -6.37 -65.14 -36.60
C ASN A 22 -5.19 -64.14 -36.57
N LEU A 23 -4.51 -64.01 -35.43
CA LEU A 23 -3.52 -62.96 -35.15
C LEU A 23 -2.06 -63.44 -35.21
N SER A 24 -1.77 -64.55 -35.87
CA SER A 24 -0.43 -65.19 -35.81
C SER A 24 0.68 -64.51 -36.64
N ASN A 25 0.45 -63.40 -37.33
CA ASN A 25 1.45 -62.79 -38.24
C ASN A 25 1.55 -61.25 -38.19
N PHE A 26 1.58 -60.63 -37.00
CA PHE A 26 1.99 -59.22 -36.87
C PHE A 26 3.40 -59.10 -36.24
N PRO A 27 4.36 -58.38 -36.87
CA PRO A 27 5.63 -58.06 -36.23
C PRO A 27 5.40 -57.11 -35.04
N PRO A 28 6.26 -57.12 -34.01
CA PRO A 28 6.07 -56.30 -32.82
C PRO A 28 6.14 -54.81 -33.17
N VAL A 29 5.03 -54.11 -33.03
CA VAL A 29 4.99 -52.64 -33.10
C VAL A 29 5.59 -52.10 -31.81
N LYS A 30 6.81 -51.56 -31.87
CA LYS A 30 7.36 -50.71 -30.80
C LYS A 30 6.63 -49.37 -30.85
N ALA A 31 5.64 -49.17 -29.98
CA ALA A 31 5.06 -47.86 -29.74
C ALA A 31 6.14 -46.95 -29.10
N GLN A 32 6.68 -46.02 -29.87
CA GLN A 32 7.43 -44.88 -29.31
C GLN A 32 6.43 -43.82 -28.88
N ILE A 33 6.17 -43.75 -27.58
CA ILE A 33 5.46 -42.62 -26.97
C ILE A 33 6.45 -41.45 -26.97
N LYS A 34 6.15 -40.40 -27.75
CA LYS A 34 6.86 -39.13 -27.66
C LYS A 34 6.35 -38.39 -26.42
N VAL A 35 7.09 -38.53 -25.32
CA VAL A 35 6.78 -37.86 -24.05
C VAL A 35 7.35 -36.45 -24.11
N ASP A 36 6.58 -35.50 -24.64
CA ASP A 36 6.92 -34.09 -24.50
C ASP A 36 6.59 -33.64 -23.06
N THR A 37 7.64 -33.36 -22.31
CA THR A 37 7.70 -32.77 -20.95
C THR A 37 7.02 -33.54 -19.81
N ILE A 38 7.72 -34.56 -19.31
CA ILE A 38 7.61 -34.96 -17.89
C ILE A 38 8.08 -33.77 -17.05
N PRO A 39 7.32 -33.27 -16.05
CA PRO A 39 7.84 -32.31 -15.09
C PRO A 39 9.12 -32.88 -14.50
N ARG A 40 10.24 -32.16 -14.59
CA ARG A 40 11.50 -32.60 -13.96
C ARG A 40 11.19 -33.05 -12.54
N PRO A 41 11.54 -34.28 -12.14
CA PRO A 41 11.33 -34.71 -10.76
C PRO A 41 12.01 -33.70 -9.85
N LEU A 42 11.27 -33.18 -8.86
CA LEU A 42 11.85 -32.29 -7.84
C LEU A 42 13.12 -32.95 -7.31
N ASN A 43 14.24 -32.22 -7.37
CA ASN A 43 15.53 -32.65 -6.86
C ASN A 43 15.34 -33.27 -5.47
N LYS A 44 15.87 -34.50 -5.26
CA LYS A 44 15.71 -35.26 -4.01
C LYS A 44 16.10 -34.43 -2.78
N ASN A 45 17.15 -33.60 -2.94
CA ASN A 45 17.61 -32.66 -1.91
C ASN A 45 16.54 -31.60 -1.57
N ARG A 46 15.78 -31.09 -2.56
CA ARG A 46 14.69 -30.12 -2.33
C ARG A 46 13.53 -30.75 -1.57
N LYS A 47 13.21 -32.02 -1.82
CA LYS A 47 12.19 -32.75 -1.05
C LYS A 47 12.64 -32.96 0.39
N GLU A 48 13.88 -33.39 0.61
CA GLU A 48 14.44 -33.60 1.95
C GLU A 48 14.50 -32.28 2.75
N THR A 49 14.92 -31.17 2.12
CA THR A 49 14.90 -29.83 2.75
C THR A 49 13.48 -29.32 3.04
N LEU A 50 12.51 -29.53 2.14
CA LEU A 50 11.12 -29.12 2.40
C LEU A 50 10.46 -29.95 3.52
N LEU A 51 10.84 -31.22 3.68
CA LEU A 51 10.34 -32.09 4.74
C LEU A 51 10.88 -31.73 6.13
N SER A 52 11.99 -30.99 6.22
CA SER A 52 12.52 -30.47 7.48
C SER A 52 11.92 -29.12 7.91
N LEU A 53 11.12 -28.47 7.06
CA LEU A 53 10.50 -27.18 7.35
C LEU A 53 9.17 -27.34 8.08
N SER A 54 8.85 -26.38 8.95
CA SER A 54 7.53 -26.25 9.54
C SER A 54 6.46 -25.95 8.47
N LEU A 55 5.20 -26.24 8.77
CA LEU A 55 4.08 -25.94 7.87
C LEU A 55 3.98 -24.44 7.55
N GLU A 56 4.37 -23.59 8.50
CA GLU A 56 4.45 -22.14 8.32
C GLU A 56 5.51 -21.77 7.29
N GLU A 57 6.75 -22.24 7.45
CA GLU A 57 7.83 -21.97 6.51
C GLU A 57 7.50 -22.50 5.10
N GLN A 58 6.92 -23.69 4.99
CA GLN A 58 6.47 -24.23 3.71
C GLN A 58 5.40 -23.34 3.06
N THR A 59 4.49 -22.77 3.86
CA THR A 59 3.47 -21.84 3.36
C THR A 59 4.11 -20.55 2.88
N ASN A 60 5.04 -19.98 3.67
CA ASN A 60 5.74 -18.74 3.33
C ASN A 60 6.52 -18.89 2.01
N ILE A 61 7.28 -19.98 1.86
CA ILE A 61 8.04 -20.28 0.65
C ILE A 61 7.11 -20.45 -0.55
N ARG A 62 6.03 -21.23 -0.41
CA ARG A 62 5.08 -21.45 -1.50
C ARG A 62 4.43 -20.16 -1.97
N VAL A 63 3.95 -19.32 -1.04
CA VAL A 63 3.33 -18.02 -1.38
C VAL A 63 4.35 -17.13 -2.09
N TYR A 64 5.58 -17.06 -1.59
CA TYR A 64 6.64 -16.28 -2.21
C TYR A 64 7.01 -16.76 -3.61
N GLU A 65 7.29 -18.06 -3.78
CA GLU A 65 7.65 -18.63 -5.09
C GLU A 65 6.54 -18.44 -6.12
N GLN A 66 5.27 -18.57 -5.71
CA GLN A 66 4.11 -18.39 -6.58
C GLN A 66 3.91 -16.92 -6.99
N ALA A 67 4.07 -15.98 -6.05
CA ALA A 67 3.66 -14.60 -6.27
C ALA A 67 4.81 -13.67 -6.72
N SER A 68 6.03 -13.88 -6.24
CA SER A 68 7.18 -12.97 -6.46
C SER A 68 7.44 -12.67 -7.93
N GLN A 69 7.24 -13.67 -8.81
CA GLN A 69 7.42 -13.51 -10.27
C GLN A 69 6.45 -12.51 -10.90
N ALA A 70 5.29 -12.31 -10.28
CA ALA A 70 4.24 -11.39 -10.72
C ALA A 70 4.28 -10.04 -9.98
N VAL A 71 5.27 -9.82 -9.09
CA VAL A 71 5.49 -8.54 -8.43
C VAL A 71 6.54 -7.74 -9.21
N VAL A 72 6.24 -6.47 -9.44
CA VAL A 72 7.11 -5.57 -10.20
C VAL A 72 7.53 -4.38 -9.35
N SER A 73 8.71 -3.84 -9.64
CA SER A 73 9.14 -2.55 -9.11
C SER A 73 8.76 -1.44 -10.08
N ILE A 74 8.23 -0.34 -9.56
CA ILE A 74 7.87 0.86 -10.34
C ILE A 74 8.79 1.98 -9.89
N ASP A 75 9.49 2.58 -10.84
CA ASP A 75 10.44 3.67 -10.59
C ASP A 75 10.05 4.86 -11.46
N THR A 76 9.80 6.00 -10.82
CA THR A 76 9.53 7.29 -11.45
C THR A 76 10.60 8.28 -11.01
N ASP A 77 10.71 9.42 -11.70
CA ASP A 77 11.73 10.41 -11.38
C ASP A 77 11.61 10.99 -9.94
N LYS A 78 10.47 10.79 -9.26
CA LYS A 78 10.19 11.34 -7.92
C LYS A 78 9.78 10.30 -6.87
N THR A 79 9.27 9.14 -7.29
CA THR A 79 8.70 8.12 -6.40
C THR A 79 9.15 6.72 -6.80
N ASN A 80 9.27 5.83 -5.82
CA ASN A 80 9.41 4.40 -6.07
C ASN A 80 8.26 3.65 -5.39
N GLY A 81 7.92 2.51 -5.96
CA GLY A 81 6.87 1.64 -5.44
C GLY A 81 6.92 0.26 -6.05
N SER A 82 5.85 -0.48 -5.82
CA SER A 82 5.66 -1.85 -6.27
C SER A 82 4.32 -1.98 -7.02
N GLY A 83 4.13 -3.10 -7.72
CA GLY A 83 2.89 -3.41 -8.40
C GLY A 83 2.66 -4.91 -8.50
N ALA A 84 1.41 -5.32 -8.71
CA ALA A 84 1.01 -6.70 -8.93
C ALA A 84 0.52 -6.89 -10.37
N ILE A 85 1.13 -7.78 -11.14
CA ILE A 85 0.60 -8.18 -12.46
C ILE A 85 -0.66 -9.01 -12.23
N ILE A 86 -1.81 -8.53 -12.71
CA ILE A 86 -3.13 -9.17 -12.50
C ILE A 86 -3.70 -9.81 -13.78
N SER A 87 -2.98 -9.71 -14.90
CA SER A 87 -3.39 -10.32 -16.17
C SER A 87 -2.18 -10.70 -17.04
N PRO A 88 -2.24 -11.80 -17.81
CA PRO A 88 -1.09 -12.29 -18.58
C PRO A 88 -0.65 -11.36 -19.72
N ASP A 89 -1.53 -10.47 -20.15
CA ASP A 89 -1.26 -9.45 -21.16
C ASP A 89 -0.69 -8.16 -20.55
N GLY A 90 -0.41 -8.13 -19.23
CA GLY A 90 0.39 -7.09 -18.60
C GLY A 90 -0.37 -5.94 -17.97
N MET A 91 -1.62 -6.13 -17.54
CA MET A 91 -2.23 -5.19 -16.58
C MET A 91 -1.57 -5.35 -15.21
N VAL A 92 -1.14 -4.24 -14.64
CA VAL A 92 -0.52 -4.15 -13.30
C VAL A 92 -1.40 -3.28 -12.41
N LEU A 93 -1.75 -3.76 -11.23
CA LEU A 93 -2.39 -2.96 -10.18
C LEU A 93 -1.32 -2.36 -9.27
N THR A 94 -1.45 -1.08 -8.94
CA THR A 94 -0.56 -0.34 -8.04
C THR A 94 -1.32 0.80 -7.36
N ASN A 95 -0.64 1.60 -6.53
CA ASN A 95 -1.21 2.83 -5.98
C ASN A 95 -1.14 3.98 -6.99
N ALA A 96 -2.11 4.88 -6.93
CA ALA A 96 -2.13 6.06 -7.77
C ALA A 96 -1.00 7.03 -7.41
N HIS A 97 -0.62 7.16 -6.13
CA HIS A 97 0.46 8.08 -5.72
C HIS A 97 1.83 7.68 -6.27
N VAL A 98 2.02 6.39 -6.53
CA VAL A 98 3.26 5.87 -7.13
C VAL A 98 3.42 6.38 -8.57
N VAL A 99 2.31 6.62 -9.30
CA VAL A 99 2.33 6.88 -10.75
C VAL A 99 1.62 8.17 -11.18
N SER A 100 1.18 8.99 -10.22
CA SER A 100 0.33 10.17 -10.45
C SER A 100 0.96 11.24 -11.36
N GLN A 101 2.29 11.31 -11.38
CA GLN A 101 3.05 12.32 -12.12
C GLN A 101 3.38 11.91 -13.57
N GLY A 102 3.17 10.65 -13.96
CA GLY A 102 3.64 10.13 -15.24
C GLY A 102 2.61 9.28 -15.95
N ARG A 103 2.23 9.66 -17.17
CA ARG A 103 1.39 8.82 -18.05
C ARG A 103 2.09 7.53 -18.50
N VAL A 104 3.41 7.53 -18.47
CA VAL A 104 4.27 6.43 -18.88
C VAL A 104 5.28 6.20 -17.76
N VAL A 105 5.41 4.96 -17.30
CA VAL A 105 6.31 4.59 -16.20
C VAL A 105 7.25 3.47 -16.60
N LYS A 106 8.43 3.43 -15.96
CA LYS A 106 9.38 2.33 -16.10
C LYS A 106 9.09 1.29 -15.02
N ILE A 107 8.97 0.05 -15.46
CA ILE A 107 8.73 -1.11 -14.59
C ILE A 107 9.92 -2.05 -14.69
N THR A 108 10.39 -2.54 -13.55
CA THR A 108 11.36 -3.65 -13.50
C THR A 108 10.64 -4.93 -13.10
N LEU A 109 10.66 -5.93 -13.99
CA LEU A 109 10.06 -7.25 -13.76
C LEU A 109 10.91 -8.07 -12.78
N ALA A 110 10.36 -9.17 -12.26
CA ALA A 110 11.08 -10.06 -11.35
C ALA A 110 12.33 -10.72 -11.95
N ASP A 111 12.39 -10.83 -13.29
CA ASP A 111 13.56 -11.32 -14.03
C ASP A 111 14.61 -10.22 -14.31
N GLY A 112 14.41 -9.01 -13.79
CA GLY A 112 15.29 -7.86 -13.96
C GLY A 112 15.09 -7.07 -15.25
N ARG A 113 14.23 -7.53 -16.18
CA ARG A 113 13.94 -6.76 -17.40
C ARG A 113 13.26 -5.44 -17.06
N LYS A 114 13.74 -4.37 -17.68
CA LYS A 114 13.11 -3.05 -17.63
C LYS A 114 12.17 -2.89 -18.83
N VAL A 115 10.91 -2.61 -18.55
CA VAL A 115 9.85 -2.43 -19.55
C VAL A 115 9.13 -1.12 -19.31
N THR A 116 8.39 -0.66 -20.31
CA THR A 116 7.57 0.54 -20.23
C THR A 116 6.11 0.16 -20.07
N ALA A 117 5.37 0.90 -19.26
CA ALA A 117 3.94 0.74 -19.11
C ALA A 117 3.21 2.08 -19.21
N ASP A 118 2.01 2.03 -19.78
CA ASP A 118 1.08 3.16 -19.84
C ASP A 118 0.16 3.14 -18.62
N VAL A 119 -0.11 4.29 -18.00
CA VAL A 119 -1.20 4.38 -17.04
C VAL A 119 -2.52 4.38 -17.81
N ILE A 120 -3.38 3.40 -17.54
CA ILE A 120 -4.65 3.20 -18.27
C ILE A 120 -5.89 3.44 -17.43
N GLY A 121 -5.71 3.85 -16.17
CA GLY A 121 -6.82 4.25 -15.32
C GLY A 121 -6.37 4.54 -13.89
N PHE A 122 -7.00 5.53 -13.29
CA PHE A 122 -6.91 5.87 -11.87
C PHE A 122 -8.25 5.58 -11.19
N GLY A 123 -8.21 5.31 -9.89
CA GLY A 123 -9.41 5.20 -9.06
C GLY A 123 -10.21 6.51 -9.03
N GLU A 124 -11.51 6.39 -8.84
CA GLU A 124 -12.42 7.50 -8.56
C GLU A 124 -12.62 7.64 -7.05
N GLU A 125 -13.19 8.77 -6.62
CA GLU A 125 -13.55 9.01 -5.21
C GLU A 125 -12.39 8.71 -4.26
N ASP A 126 -11.24 9.33 -4.55
CA ASP A 126 -10.08 9.33 -3.64
C ASP A 126 -9.43 7.95 -3.46
N LEU A 127 -9.85 6.96 -4.25
CA LEU A 127 -9.28 5.62 -4.27
C LEU A 127 -7.85 5.66 -4.81
N ASP A 128 -6.87 5.48 -3.92
CA ASP A 128 -5.43 5.44 -4.23
C ASP A 128 -5.04 4.14 -4.98
N LEU A 129 -5.63 3.90 -6.15
CA LEU A 129 -5.33 2.81 -7.05
C LEU A 129 -5.10 3.31 -8.47
N ALA A 130 -4.20 2.66 -9.18
CA ALA A 130 -4.00 2.84 -10.60
C ALA A 130 -3.80 1.49 -11.29
N VAL A 131 -4.17 1.43 -12.57
CA VAL A 131 -3.84 0.31 -13.45
C VAL A 131 -2.86 0.78 -14.51
N LEU A 132 -1.79 0.00 -14.66
CA LEU A 132 -0.81 0.16 -15.71
C LEU A 132 -0.96 -0.93 -16.76
N LYS A 133 -0.54 -0.65 -17.98
CA LYS A 133 -0.47 -1.61 -19.09
C LYS A 133 0.95 -1.72 -19.61
N ILE A 134 1.61 -2.85 -19.35
CA ILE A 134 2.95 -3.13 -19.88
C ILE A 134 2.88 -3.25 -21.40
N ARG A 135 3.75 -2.52 -22.10
CA ARG A 135 3.80 -2.52 -23.56
C ARG A 135 4.47 -3.79 -24.11
N GLY A 136 3.86 -4.40 -25.11
CA GLY A 136 4.48 -5.45 -25.93
C GLY A 136 4.81 -6.76 -25.20
N GLN A 137 4.25 -7.01 -24.01
CA GLN A 137 4.46 -8.25 -23.26
C GLN A 137 3.19 -9.12 -23.27
N ARG A 138 3.36 -10.45 -23.22
CA ARG A 138 2.30 -11.45 -23.13
C ARG A 138 2.79 -12.63 -22.29
N ASN A 139 1.86 -13.47 -21.83
CA ASN A 139 2.15 -14.66 -21.01
C ASN A 139 2.93 -14.34 -19.74
N LEU A 140 2.69 -13.17 -19.15
CA LEU A 140 3.30 -12.78 -17.89
C LEU A 140 2.71 -13.60 -16.73
N PRO A 141 3.51 -13.91 -15.68
CA PRO A 141 2.99 -14.47 -14.44
C PRO A 141 2.00 -13.48 -13.80
N THR A 142 0.99 -14.01 -13.12
CA THR A 142 -0.10 -13.20 -12.56
C THR A 142 -0.43 -13.57 -11.13
N ILE A 143 -0.79 -12.58 -10.31
CA ILE A 143 -1.42 -12.78 -9.01
C ILE A 143 -2.92 -12.91 -9.20
N ARG A 144 -3.50 -13.95 -8.58
CA ARG A 144 -4.95 -14.14 -8.51
C ARG A 144 -5.56 -13.18 -7.50
N ILE A 145 -6.68 -12.57 -7.84
CA ILE A 145 -7.42 -11.68 -6.93
C ILE A 145 -8.34 -12.53 -6.05
N ALA A 146 -8.30 -12.32 -4.73
CA ALA A 146 -9.21 -12.99 -3.81
C ALA A 146 -10.63 -12.49 -3.99
N ARG A 147 -11.62 -13.29 -3.55
CA ARG A 147 -13.02 -12.86 -3.60
C ARG A 147 -13.26 -11.70 -2.62
N PRO A 148 -13.99 -10.64 -3.00
CA PRO A 148 -14.44 -9.61 -2.06
C PRO A 148 -15.13 -10.22 -0.84
N GLY A 149 -14.87 -9.68 0.34
CA GLY A 149 -15.41 -10.13 1.62
C GLY A 149 -14.78 -11.40 2.18
N SER A 150 -13.82 -12.02 1.49
CA SER A 150 -13.19 -13.27 1.95
C SER A 150 -12.11 -13.07 3.02
N THR A 151 -11.54 -11.87 3.13
CA THR A 151 -10.50 -11.54 4.12
C THR A 151 -11.08 -11.55 5.54
N LYS A 152 -10.34 -12.14 6.48
CA LYS A 152 -10.69 -12.26 7.90
C LYS A 152 -9.55 -11.80 8.79
N VAL A 153 -9.89 -11.13 9.90
CA VAL A 153 -8.94 -10.81 10.96
C VAL A 153 -8.31 -12.11 11.51
N GLY A 154 -7.01 -12.07 11.79
CA GLY A 154 -6.21 -13.18 12.32
C GLY A 154 -5.63 -14.13 11.27
N GLN A 155 -6.03 -14.04 9.99
CA GLN A 155 -5.38 -14.83 8.95
C GLN A 155 -3.97 -14.29 8.62
N ARG A 156 -3.07 -15.14 8.12
CA ARG A 156 -1.75 -14.70 7.65
C ARG A 156 -1.86 -13.72 6.48
N ALA A 157 -0.99 -12.73 6.51
CA ALA A 157 -0.84 -11.71 5.50
C ALA A 157 0.63 -11.67 5.03
N PHE A 158 0.82 -11.66 3.72
CA PHE A 158 2.14 -11.68 3.09
C PHE A 158 2.28 -10.45 2.22
N ALA A 159 3.20 -9.55 2.55
CA ALA A 159 3.52 -8.41 1.72
C ALA A 159 4.79 -8.68 0.93
N ILE A 160 4.74 -8.39 -0.37
CA ILE A 160 5.91 -8.47 -1.25
C ILE A 160 6.10 -7.11 -1.93
N GLY A 161 7.31 -6.59 -1.94
CA GLY A 161 7.59 -5.30 -2.56
C GLY A 161 9.07 -5.03 -2.82
N ASN A 162 9.38 -3.76 -3.03
CA ASN A 162 10.71 -3.22 -3.25
C ASN A 162 11.00 -2.08 -2.27
N PRO A 163 11.20 -2.39 -0.97
CA PRO A 163 11.40 -1.36 0.03
C PRO A 163 12.65 -0.52 -0.30
N PHE A 164 12.51 0.79 -0.12
CA PHE A 164 13.51 1.81 -0.40
C PHE A 164 14.07 1.78 -1.84
N GLY A 165 13.31 1.20 -2.78
CA GLY A 165 13.69 1.11 -4.20
C GLY A 165 14.83 0.15 -4.53
N ARG A 166 15.40 -0.55 -3.54
CA ARG A 166 16.68 -1.29 -3.69
C ARG A 166 16.64 -2.75 -3.22
N PHE A 167 15.51 -3.21 -2.70
CA PHE A 167 15.36 -4.54 -2.11
C PHE A 167 14.20 -5.31 -2.77
N GLN A 168 14.16 -5.34 -4.10
CA GLN A 168 13.09 -5.98 -4.88
C GLN A 168 12.90 -7.44 -4.44
N GLY A 169 11.64 -7.84 -4.27
CA GLY A 169 11.29 -9.19 -3.84
C GLY A 169 11.38 -9.39 -2.32
N THR A 170 11.41 -8.31 -1.54
CA THR A 170 11.35 -8.45 -0.07
C THR A 170 9.98 -9.00 0.33
N LEU A 171 9.99 -10.13 1.05
CA LEU A 171 8.82 -10.72 1.69
C LEU A 171 8.78 -10.32 3.17
N THR A 172 7.63 -9.84 3.62
CA THR A 172 7.33 -9.67 5.04
C THR A 172 6.04 -10.39 5.38
N VAL A 173 6.00 -11.04 6.54
CA VAL A 173 4.87 -11.87 6.96
C VAL A 173 4.30 -11.29 8.25
N GLY A 174 2.98 -11.26 8.33
CA GLY A 174 2.21 -10.89 9.50
C GLY A 174 0.83 -11.53 9.46
N ILE A 175 -0.15 -10.86 10.03
CA ILE A 175 -1.57 -11.18 10.01
C ILE A 175 -2.40 -10.00 9.54
N VAL A 176 -3.67 -10.26 9.25
CA VAL A 176 -4.69 -9.21 9.18
C VAL A 176 -5.06 -8.82 10.60
N SER A 177 -4.66 -7.63 11.02
CA SER A 177 -4.86 -7.11 12.38
C SER A 177 -6.26 -6.51 12.57
N ARG A 178 -6.78 -5.81 11.55
CA ARG A 178 -8.10 -5.17 11.55
C ARG A 178 -8.62 -5.03 10.12
N ILE A 179 -9.93 -4.99 9.94
CA ILE A 179 -10.57 -4.67 8.66
C ILE A 179 -11.49 -3.47 8.89
N ASP A 180 -11.23 -2.39 8.18
CA ASP A 180 -12.04 -1.18 8.16
C ASP A 180 -12.90 -1.21 6.89
N ARG A 181 -14.15 -1.66 7.03
CA ARG A 181 -15.04 -1.87 5.87
C ARG A 181 -15.55 -0.56 5.28
N GLU A 182 -15.72 0.45 6.11
CA GLU A 182 -16.21 1.77 5.70
C GLU A 182 -15.17 2.45 4.81
N ARG A 183 -13.91 2.48 5.26
CA ARG A 183 -12.80 3.06 4.51
C ARG A 183 -12.21 2.10 3.46
N GLY A 184 -12.59 0.82 3.51
CA GLY A 184 -12.06 -0.20 2.61
C GLY A 184 -10.58 -0.49 2.84
N LEU A 185 -10.12 -0.47 4.09
CA LEU A 185 -8.72 -0.70 4.46
C LEU A 185 -8.54 -2.01 5.25
N ILE A 186 -7.38 -2.63 5.06
CA ILE A 186 -6.88 -3.76 5.84
C ILE A 186 -5.69 -3.26 6.64
N GLN A 187 -5.72 -3.44 7.95
CA GLN A 187 -4.58 -3.23 8.82
C GLN A 187 -3.81 -4.55 8.96
N THR A 188 -2.49 -4.49 8.89
CA THR A 188 -1.59 -5.64 9.05
C THR A 188 -0.37 -5.27 9.87
N ASP A 189 0.18 -6.23 10.61
CA ASP A 189 1.48 -6.13 11.26
C ASP A 189 2.62 -6.67 10.37
N ALA A 190 2.33 -7.12 9.14
CA ALA A 190 3.36 -7.37 8.15
C ALA A 190 4.12 -6.07 7.88
N ALA A 191 5.46 -6.15 7.88
CA ALA A 191 6.27 -4.95 7.76
C ALA A 191 6.15 -4.26 6.38
N ILE A 192 5.34 -3.20 6.33
CA ILE A 192 5.22 -2.31 5.17
C ILE A 192 6.20 -1.15 5.37
N ASN A 193 7.05 -0.84 4.38
CA ASN A 193 7.98 0.29 4.42
C ASN A 193 7.87 1.07 3.10
N PRO A 194 8.38 2.32 3.01
CA PRO A 194 8.45 3.05 1.75
C PRO A 194 9.01 2.16 0.62
N GLY A 195 8.35 2.15 -0.53
CA GLY A 195 8.66 1.25 -1.66
C GLY A 195 7.82 -0.04 -1.72
N ASN A 196 7.17 -0.44 -0.63
CA ASN A 196 6.14 -1.51 -0.66
C ASN A 196 4.80 -1.01 -1.21
N SER A 197 4.54 0.31 -1.19
CA SER A 197 3.33 0.92 -1.73
C SER A 197 3.05 0.44 -3.16
N GLY A 198 1.81 0.01 -3.39
CA GLY A 198 1.34 -0.56 -4.65
C GLY A 198 1.60 -2.06 -4.79
N GLY A 199 2.45 -2.64 -3.95
CA GLY A 199 2.72 -4.08 -3.91
C GLY A 199 1.56 -4.89 -3.32
N PRO A 200 1.52 -6.21 -3.55
CA PRO A 200 0.45 -7.04 -3.06
C PRO A 200 0.53 -7.32 -1.55
N LEU A 201 -0.63 -7.33 -0.89
CA LEU A 201 -0.89 -8.06 0.35
C LEU A 201 -1.63 -9.35 -0.02
N LEU A 202 -1.07 -10.51 0.34
CA LEU A 202 -1.57 -11.83 -0.06
C LEU A 202 -2.06 -12.65 1.15
N ASN A 203 -2.99 -13.57 0.90
CA ASN A 203 -3.35 -14.61 1.86
C ASN A 203 -2.46 -15.87 1.72
N SER A 204 -2.68 -16.88 2.57
CA SER A 204 -1.92 -18.15 2.54
C SER A 204 -2.07 -19.00 1.26
N SER A 205 -3.02 -18.65 0.39
CA SER A 205 -3.21 -19.23 -0.95
C SER A 205 -2.49 -18.45 -2.05
N GLY A 206 -1.80 -17.36 -1.71
CA GLY A 206 -1.14 -16.48 -2.66
C GLY A 206 -2.12 -15.63 -3.46
N GLU A 207 -3.35 -15.44 -2.97
CA GLU A 207 -4.34 -14.56 -3.60
C GLU A 207 -4.23 -13.16 -3.01
N LEU A 208 -4.35 -12.15 -3.86
CA LEU A 208 -4.35 -10.73 -3.50
C LEU A 208 -5.56 -10.43 -2.62
N ILE A 209 -5.32 -9.97 -1.39
CA ILE A 209 -6.34 -9.51 -0.44
C ILE A 209 -6.31 -8.00 -0.23
N GLY A 210 -5.18 -7.35 -0.54
CA GLY A 210 -5.07 -5.89 -0.52
C GLY A 210 -3.91 -5.36 -1.39
N VAL A 211 -3.94 -4.07 -1.69
CA VAL A 211 -2.79 -3.34 -2.26
C VAL A 211 -2.13 -2.55 -1.14
N ASN A 212 -0.90 -2.88 -0.78
CA ASN A 212 -0.18 -2.22 0.30
C ASN A 212 -0.15 -0.72 0.03
N THR A 213 -0.58 0.07 1.01
CA THR A 213 -0.51 1.54 1.00
C THR A 213 0.28 2.00 2.21
N ALA A 214 0.61 3.28 2.28
CA ALA A 214 1.61 3.82 3.20
C ALA A 214 1.39 3.44 4.67
N ILE A 215 2.49 3.47 5.41
CA ILE A 215 2.54 3.28 6.86
C ILE A 215 2.14 4.54 7.61
N PHE A 216 1.66 4.34 8.83
CA PHE A 216 1.74 5.33 9.89
C PHE A 216 2.83 4.87 10.87
N THR A 217 3.80 5.73 11.16
CA THR A 217 4.82 5.46 12.17
C THR A 217 4.69 6.52 13.24
N ARG A 218 4.42 6.13 14.49
CA ARG A 218 4.66 7.03 15.62
C ARG A 218 6.17 7.08 15.88
N GLY A 219 6.88 8.14 15.46
CA GLY A 219 8.19 8.52 16.00
C GLY A 219 9.19 9.07 14.97
N GLN A 220 10.26 9.74 15.43
CA GLN A 220 11.33 10.34 14.60
C GLN A 220 12.13 9.36 13.71
N LEU A 221 11.88 8.06 13.80
CA LEU A 221 12.50 7.03 12.97
C LEU A 221 11.43 6.41 12.07
N GLY A 222 11.21 7.03 10.91
CA GLY A 222 10.28 6.53 9.89
C GLY A 222 10.58 5.08 9.48
N GLY A 223 9.75 4.16 9.97
CA GLY A 223 9.91 2.72 9.80
C GLY A 223 8.70 1.98 10.34
N ASN A 224 8.48 0.76 9.86
CA ASN A 224 7.35 -0.04 10.33
C ASN A 224 7.44 -0.35 11.84
N ILE A 225 6.40 0.00 12.60
CA ILE A 225 6.25 -0.32 14.04
C ILE A 225 5.22 -1.43 14.30
N GLY A 226 4.94 -2.26 13.29
CA GLY A 226 3.90 -3.29 13.34
C GLY A 226 2.49 -2.80 12.96
N ILE A 227 2.38 -1.62 12.32
CA ILE A 227 1.11 -1.11 11.79
C ILE A 227 1.29 -0.66 10.34
N GLY A 228 0.73 -1.43 9.42
CA GLY A 228 0.67 -1.13 7.99
C GLY A 228 -0.75 -1.23 7.45
N PHE A 229 -1.00 -0.58 6.32
CA PHE A 229 -2.31 -0.55 5.67
C PHE A 229 -2.26 -1.12 4.26
N ALA A 230 -3.37 -1.68 3.81
CA ALA A 230 -3.59 -2.06 2.43
C ALA A 230 -5.02 -1.73 2.01
N ILE A 231 -5.21 -1.24 0.78
CA ILE A 231 -6.52 -1.03 0.19
C ILE A 231 -7.15 -2.40 -0.06
N SER A 232 -8.30 -2.65 0.55
CA SER A 232 -9.01 -3.94 0.48
C SER A 232 -9.41 -4.28 -0.95
N MET A 233 -9.33 -5.57 -1.30
CA MET A 233 -9.92 -6.07 -2.55
C MET A 233 -11.42 -5.85 -2.67
N ASP A 234 -12.11 -5.42 -1.62
CA ASP A 234 -13.53 -5.03 -1.70
C ASP A 234 -13.75 -3.82 -2.62
N ARG A 235 -12.76 -2.92 -2.76
CA ARG A 235 -12.83 -1.72 -3.61
C ARG A 235 -12.39 -1.96 -5.06
N VAL A 236 -11.69 -3.05 -5.33
CA VAL A 236 -10.98 -3.29 -6.61
C VAL A 236 -11.88 -3.73 -7.78
N PRO A 237 -12.92 -4.57 -7.61
CA PRO A 237 -13.74 -5.04 -8.73
C PRO A 237 -14.44 -3.92 -9.50
N GLU A 238 -14.98 -2.92 -8.80
CA GLU A 238 -15.64 -1.76 -9.41
C GLU A 238 -14.64 -0.96 -10.24
N PHE A 239 -13.48 -0.67 -9.65
CA PHE A 239 -12.40 0.04 -10.31
C PHE A 239 -11.92 -0.69 -11.58
N LEU A 240 -11.62 -1.99 -11.48
CA LEU A 240 -11.20 -2.77 -12.65
C LEU A 240 -12.28 -2.86 -13.73
N ARG A 241 -13.57 -2.83 -13.35
CA ARG A 241 -14.67 -2.75 -14.31
C ARG A 241 -14.65 -1.40 -15.04
N ALA A 242 -14.53 -0.29 -14.31
CA ALA A 242 -14.42 1.04 -14.90
C ALA A 242 -13.21 1.17 -15.87
N VAL A 243 -12.06 0.59 -15.52
CA VAL A 243 -10.88 0.55 -16.40
C VAL A 243 -11.17 -0.22 -17.69
N ARG A 244 -11.78 -1.41 -17.60
CA ARG A 244 -12.10 -2.24 -18.78
C ARG A 244 -13.14 -1.59 -19.71
N GLU A 245 -14.06 -0.82 -19.14
CA GLU A 245 -15.09 -0.09 -19.88
C GLU A 245 -14.58 1.27 -20.41
N GLY A 246 -13.34 1.64 -20.12
CA GLY A 246 -12.77 2.94 -20.54
C GLY A 246 -13.39 4.15 -19.82
N ARG A 247 -14.04 3.92 -18.67
CA ARG A 247 -14.66 4.96 -17.84
C ARG A 247 -13.71 5.52 -16.78
N ALA A 248 -12.68 4.76 -16.40
CA ALA A 248 -11.72 5.19 -15.39
C ALA A 248 -10.94 6.45 -15.85
N PRO A 249 -10.72 7.44 -14.96
CA PRO A 249 -9.91 8.62 -15.26
C PRO A 249 -8.50 8.27 -15.75
N LEU A 250 -8.01 8.97 -16.78
CA LEU A 250 -6.65 8.79 -17.33
C LEU A 250 -5.60 9.76 -16.75
N VAL A 251 -6.07 10.71 -15.94
CA VAL A 251 -5.22 11.61 -15.17
C VAL A 251 -5.52 11.31 -13.72
N ALA A 252 -4.48 11.24 -12.89
CA ALA A 252 -4.67 11.13 -11.46
C ALA A 252 -5.56 12.30 -11.05
N GLN A 253 -6.76 11.99 -10.54
CA GLN A 253 -7.46 12.96 -9.73
C GLN A 253 -6.47 13.32 -8.62
N GLN A 254 -6.23 14.62 -8.38
CA GLN A 254 -5.34 15.06 -7.31
C GLN A 254 -5.73 14.25 -6.07
N GLN A 255 -4.84 13.37 -5.65
CA GLN A 255 -5.16 12.49 -4.55
C GLN A 255 -5.29 13.36 -3.32
N THR A 256 -6.51 13.43 -2.84
CA THR A 256 -6.77 13.42 -1.41
C THR A 256 -5.99 12.27 -0.79
N GLY A 257 -4.76 12.54 -0.36
CA GLY A 257 -4.13 11.63 0.59
C GLY A 257 -5.05 11.46 1.80
N MET A 258 -4.72 10.53 2.69
CA MET A 258 -5.34 10.39 4.02
C MET A 258 -5.45 11.73 4.80
N PHE A 259 -4.71 12.75 4.33
CA PHE A 259 -4.77 14.15 4.74
C PHE A 259 -4.84 15.04 3.48
N ASP A 260 -6.05 15.30 2.96
CA ASP A 260 -6.27 16.21 1.83
C ASP A 260 -6.12 17.66 2.29
N GLU A 261 -5.30 18.44 1.61
CA GLU A 261 -5.17 19.88 1.84
C GLU A 261 -6.50 20.63 1.65
N ARG A 262 -7.39 20.14 0.78
CA ARG A 262 -8.70 20.80 0.56
C ARG A 262 -9.66 20.62 1.74
N GLN A 263 -9.45 19.58 2.55
CA GLN A 263 -10.17 19.37 3.80
C GLN A 263 -9.48 20.08 4.98
N ALA A 264 -8.27 20.58 4.76
CA ALA A 264 -7.50 21.27 5.77
C ALA A 264 -7.93 22.73 5.90
N GLU A 265 -7.96 23.24 7.13
CA GLU A 265 -8.06 24.67 7.36
C GLU A 265 -6.74 25.34 6.93
N LYS A 266 -6.84 26.29 5.98
CA LYS A 266 -5.67 26.98 5.44
C LYS A 266 -5.19 28.08 6.37
N LEU A 267 -3.92 28.02 6.73
CA LEU A 267 -3.24 28.95 7.62
C LEU A 267 -2.25 29.80 6.85
N ASP A 268 -2.27 31.11 7.12
CA ASP A 268 -1.34 32.07 6.53
C ASP A 268 -0.22 32.40 7.52
N LEU A 269 1.00 31.92 7.25
CA LEU A 269 2.18 32.08 8.12
C LEU A 269 2.81 33.48 8.09
N ASN A 270 1.99 34.52 8.10
CA ASN A 270 2.40 35.92 8.17
C ASN A 270 2.51 36.41 9.63
N GLY A 271 3.19 35.63 10.47
CA GLY A 271 3.45 35.98 11.87
C GLY A 271 3.06 34.86 12.84
N LEU A 272 2.50 35.28 13.98
CA LEU A 272 1.99 34.39 15.00
C LEU A 272 0.55 34.00 14.69
N ILE A 273 0.28 32.71 14.56
CA ILE A 273 -1.05 32.12 14.44
C ILE A 273 -1.44 31.51 15.78
N GLU A 274 -2.64 31.82 16.28
CA GLU A 274 -3.25 31.14 17.42
C GLU A 274 -4.66 30.66 17.05
N ILE A 275 -4.92 29.38 17.27
CA ILE A 275 -6.19 28.70 16.97
C ILE A 275 -6.67 28.03 18.25
N LYS A 276 -7.99 28.07 18.45
CA LYS A 276 -8.67 27.25 19.46
C LYS A 276 -9.51 26.23 18.71
N GLY A 277 -9.26 24.96 18.97
CA GLY A 277 -10.02 23.85 18.37
C GLY A 277 -10.63 22.96 19.44
N ASN A 278 -11.46 22.01 19.00
CA ASN A 278 -12.06 21.00 19.86
C ASN A 278 -12.05 19.68 19.11
N LEU A 279 -11.50 18.64 19.74
CA LEU A 279 -11.55 17.28 19.22
C LEU A 279 -12.73 16.54 19.83
N ASP A 280 -13.56 15.93 18.99
CA ASP A 280 -14.71 15.13 19.42
C ASP A 280 -15.11 14.09 18.36
N SER A 281 -16.26 13.43 18.55
CA SER A 281 -16.76 12.38 17.65
C SER A 281 -17.09 12.84 16.23
N GLU A 282 -17.20 14.14 15.98
CA GLU A 282 -17.40 14.70 14.63
C GLU A 282 -16.06 15.07 13.96
N SER A 283 -14.95 15.09 14.71
CA SER A 283 -13.61 15.31 14.17
C SER A 283 -13.14 14.18 13.26
N ASN A 284 -12.10 14.44 12.47
CA ASN A 284 -11.50 13.40 11.66
C ASN A 284 -10.88 12.34 12.55
N VAL A 285 -10.95 11.08 12.12
CA VAL A 285 -10.42 9.95 12.89
C VAL A 285 -9.21 9.38 12.16
N LEU A 286 -8.04 9.38 12.80
CA LEU A 286 -6.85 8.74 12.25
C LEU A 286 -7.11 7.23 12.11
N PRO A 287 -7.05 6.64 10.89
CA PRO A 287 -7.39 5.22 10.70
C PRO A 287 -6.47 4.26 11.46
N VAL A 288 -5.32 4.74 11.92
CA VAL A 288 -4.31 3.92 12.56
C VAL A 288 -4.65 3.52 13.99
N ASP A 289 -5.17 4.46 14.77
CA ASP A 289 -5.37 4.32 16.20
C ASP A 289 -6.75 4.82 16.64
N ASN A 290 -7.54 5.39 15.73
CA ASN A 290 -8.81 6.06 15.98
C ASN A 290 -8.71 7.29 16.91
N SER A 291 -7.54 7.93 16.96
CA SER A 291 -7.42 9.26 17.57
C SER A 291 -8.14 10.32 16.74
N TYR A 292 -8.67 11.34 17.41
CA TYR A 292 -9.34 12.46 16.76
C TYR A 292 -8.31 13.49 16.35
N TYR A 293 -8.44 14.03 15.13
CA TYR A 293 -7.58 15.11 14.66
C TYR A 293 -8.33 16.16 13.85
N ASP A 294 -7.81 17.38 13.93
CA ASP A 294 -8.10 18.46 12.99
C ASP A 294 -6.91 18.61 12.04
N LEU A 295 -7.21 18.94 10.77
CA LEU A 295 -6.22 19.08 9.72
C LEU A 295 -6.05 20.54 9.33
N TYR A 296 -4.80 21.00 9.34
CA TYR A 296 -4.41 22.33 8.91
C TYR A 296 -3.40 22.25 7.76
N ALA A 297 -3.35 23.29 6.93
CA ALA A 297 -2.36 23.40 5.87
C ALA A 297 -1.75 24.81 5.81
N PHE A 298 -0.46 24.92 5.54
CA PHE A 298 0.23 26.20 5.41
C PHE A 298 1.33 26.16 4.34
N GLU A 299 1.62 27.31 3.73
CA GLU A 299 2.76 27.46 2.82
C GLU A 299 4.06 27.69 3.60
N GLY A 300 5.10 26.95 3.24
CA GLY A 300 6.42 27.04 3.85
C GLY A 300 7.55 27.17 2.82
N LEU A 301 8.64 27.80 3.25
CA LEU A 301 9.84 27.98 2.44
C LEU A 301 10.99 27.10 2.96
N ALA A 302 11.79 26.56 2.06
CA ALA A 302 13.00 25.81 2.38
C ALA A 302 13.94 26.65 3.25
N GLY A 303 14.39 26.09 4.37
CA GLY A 303 15.23 26.79 5.34
C GLY A 303 14.47 27.66 6.33
N GLN A 304 13.15 27.84 6.19
CA GLN A 304 12.32 28.53 7.17
C GLN A 304 12.24 27.70 8.44
N LYS A 305 12.58 28.31 9.59
CA LYS A 305 12.44 27.68 10.89
C LYS A 305 11.10 28.06 11.51
N ILE A 306 10.34 27.08 11.98
CA ILE A 306 9.04 27.28 12.60
C ILE A 306 8.97 26.59 13.97
N SER A 307 8.09 27.09 14.84
CA SER A 307 7.63 26.44 16.07
C SER A 307 6.13 26.22 15.96
N ILE A 308 5.69 25.02 16.31
CA ILE A 308 4.30 24.63 16.40
C ILE A 308 4.09 24.09 17.80
N ASP A 309 3.14 24.65 18.53
CA ASP A 309 2.82 24.29 19.90
C ASP A 309 1.34 23.95 19.99
N MET A 310 1.01 22.78 20.56
CA MET A 310 -0.35 22.39 20.86
C MET A 310 -0.47 22.15 22.36
N SER A 311 -1.42 22.82 22.99
CA SER A 311 -1.66 22.70 24.42
C SER A 311 -3.11 22.39 24.74
N SER A 312 -3.32 21.52 25.72
CA SER A 312 -4.64 21.20 26.27
C SER A 312 -4.54 20.77 27.73
N ASN A 313 -5.63 20.97 28.47
CA ASN A 313 -5.84 20.39 29.80
C ASN A 313 -6.86 19.25 29.80
N LYS A 314 -7.40 18.88 28.62
CA LYS A 314 -8.42 17.84 28.45
C LYS A 314 -7.91 16.64 27.69
N ILE A 315 -7.01 16.86 26.76
CA ILE A 315 -6.45 15.82 25.92
C ILE A 315 -4.94 15.76 26.07
N ASP A 316 -4.38 14.59 25.80
CA ASP A 316 -2.97 14.42 25.57
C ASP A 316 -2.64 14.89 24.14
N SER A 317 -1.97 16.03 24.03
CA SER A 317 -1.81 16.74 22.76
C SER A 317 -0.74 16.06 21.93
N TYR A 318 -1.02 15.82 20.66
CA TYR A 318 -0.07 15.16 19.76
C TYR A 318 -0.08 15.87 18.40
N LEU A 319 1.10 16.25 17.94
CA LEU A 319 1.28 16.95 16.67
C LEU A 319 1.94 16.03 15.65
N ILE A 320 1.46 16.09 14.40
CA ILE A 320 2.11 15.43 13.26
C ILE A 320 2.23 16.44 12.12
N LEU A 321 3.46 16.66 11.65
CA LEU A 321 3.76 17.55 10.53
C LEU A 321 4.19 16.72 9.31
N LEU A 322 3.50 16.95 8.19
CA LEU A 322 3.74 16.29 6.92
C LEU A 322 4.20 17.31 5.86
N SER A 323 5.05 16.87 4.94
CA SER A 323 5.44 17.61 3.76
C SER A 323 4.33 17.67 2.70
N SER A 324 4.61 18.38 1.61
CA SER A 324 3.74 18.50 0.44
C SER A 324 3.38 17.16 -0.21
N ASN A 325 4.30 16.20 -0.18
CA ASN A 325 4.09 14.86 -0.71
C ASN A 325 3.49 13.87 0.32
N GLY A 326 3.17 14.35 1.52
CA GLY A 326 2.60 13.55 2.61
C GLY A 326 3.63 12.75 3.42
N GLN A 327 4.93 12.97 3.21
CA GLN A 327 5.98 12.41 4.05
C GLN A 327 5.97 13.08 5.42
N GLU A 328 5.98 12.30 6.49
CA GLU A 328 6.15 12.82 7.85
C GLU A 328 7.53 13.46 8.03
N LEU A 329 7.53 14.67 8.58
CA LEU A 329 8.73 15.45 8.85
C LEU A 329 9.06 15.50 10.34
N ALA A 330 8.02 15.58 11.17
CA ALA A 330 8.14 15.62 12.61
C ALA A 330 6.82 15.23 13.26
N GLN A 331 6.93 14.76 14.49
CA GLN A 331 5.81 14.58 15.39
C GLN A 331 6.28 14.75 16.83
N ASP A 332 5.37 15.11 17.72
CA ASP A 332 5.70 15.34 19.14
C ASP A 332 4.43 15.30 20.00
N ASP A 333 4.52 14.75 21.22
CA ASP A 333 3.43 14.62 22.19
C ASP A 333 3.72 15.25 23.57
N ASP A 334 4.98 15.41 23.98
CA ASP A 334 5.30 15.87 25.34
C ASP A 334 6.37 16.98 25.46
N SER A 335 7.01 17.39 24.36
CA SER A 335 8.10 18.38 24.40
C SER A 335 7.62 19.82 24.68
N GLY A 336 6.30 20.06 24.71
CA GLY A 336 5.68 21.30 25.17
C GLY A 336 5.56 21.41 26.69
N GLY A 337 5.77 20.30 27.41
CA GLY A 337 5.64 20.18 28.87
C GLY A 337 4.32 19.54 29.29
N GLU A 338 4.37 18.69 30.33
CA GLU A 338 3.25 17.82 30.74
C GLU A 338 2.77 16.92 29.58
N LYS A 339 1.57 17.17 29.06
CA LYS A 339 0.90 16.46 27.95
C LYS A 339 0.75 17.35 26.71
N ASN A 340 1.59 18.37 26.59
CA ASN A 340 1.54 19.34 25.50
C ASN A 340 2.62 19.01 24.47
N ALA A 341 2.29 19.17 23.20
CA ALA A 341 3.19 18.91 22.09
C ALA A 341 3.89 20.18 21.60
N ARG A 342 5.15 20.05 21.18
CA ARG A 342 5.92 21.10 20.50
C ARG A 342 6.81 20.53 19.41
N ILE A 343 6.59 20.98 18.17
CA ILE A 343 7.49 20.75 17.04
C ILE A 343 8.31 22.02 16.76
N VAL A 344 9.64 21.89 16.71
CA VAL A 344 10.54 22.94 16.22
C VAL A 344 11.38 22.37 15.08
N ILE A 345 11.17 22.87 13.87
CA ILE A 345 11.79 22.32 12.65
C ILE A 345 12.23 23.40 11.67
N THR A 346 13.26 23.09 10.89
CA THR A 346 13.62 23.83 9.68
C THR A 346 13.02 23.11 8.48
N LEU A 347 12.14 23.78 7.75
CA LEU A 347 11.43 23.20 6.61
C LEU A 347 12.41 22.82 5.48
N PRO A 348 12.36 21.59 4.95
CA PRO A 348 13.40 21.10 4.03
C PRO A 348 13.22 21.58 2.58
N GLU A 349 12.01 21.97 2.18
CA GLU A 349 11.68 22.31 0.80
C GLU A 349 10.65 23.44 0.73
N ASN A 350 10.38 23.97 -0.46
CA ASN A 350 9.27 24.90 -0.65
C ASN A 350 7.98 24.11 -0.90
N GLY A 351 6.87 24.58 -0.34
CA GLY A 351 5.54 24.10 -0.71
C GLY A 351 4.57 24.07 0.46
N THR A 352 3.45 23.41 0.24
CA THR A 352 2.38 23.29 1.22
C THR A 352 2.67 22.16 2.22
N TYR A 353 2.60 22.48 3.50
CA TYR A 353 2.75 21.53 4.60
C TYR A 353 1.38 21.24 5.21
N LYS A 354 1.24 20.05 5.79
CA LYS A 354 0.02 19.62 6.46
C LYS A 354 0.31 19.32 7.92
N LEU A 355 -0.55 19.81 8.80
CA LEU A 355 -0.39 19.70 10.23
C LEU A 355 -1.65 19.06 10.82
N LEU A 356 -1.46 17.95 11.52
CA LEU A 356 -2.51 17.33 12.30
C LEU A 356 -2.37 17.81 13.74
N ALA A 357 -3.42 18.46 14.26
CA ALA A 357 -3.60 18.67 15.68
C ALA A 357 -4.44 17.50 16.20
N ASN A 358 -3.79 16.57 16.89
CA ASN A 358 -4.33 15.24 17.19
C ASN A 358 -4.38 14.98 18.69
N SER A 359 -5.26 14.07 19.11
CA SER A 359 -5.17 13.45 20.44
C SER A 359 -4.18 12.29 20.41
N TYR A 360 -3.47 12.03 21.51
CA TYR A 360 -2.56 10.88 21.57
C TYR A 360 -3.34 9.55 21.63
N GLU A 361 -4.42 9.54 22.41
CA GLU A 361 -5.26 8.36 22.65
C GLU A 361 -6.49 8.32 21.74
N ALA A 362 -6.97 7.10 21.49
CA ALA A 362 -8.15 6.83 20.69
C ALA A 362 -9.41 7.43 21.33
N GLY A 363 -10.19 8.19 20.56
CA GLY A 363 -11.46 8.76 21.02
C GLY A 363 -11.35 9.82 22.12
N GLU A 364 -10.14 10.26 22.47
CA GLU A 364 -9.93 11.31 23.47
C GLU A 364 -10.42 12.67 22.94
N SER A 365 -11.30 13.32 23.68
CA SER A 365 -12.04 14.51 23.23
C SER A 365 -11.79 15.70 24.16
N GLY A 366 -11.68 16.88 23.58
CA GLY A 366 -11.58 18.13 24.35
C GLY A 366 -10.98 19.30 23.57
N GLU A 367 -11.06 20.46 24.20
CA GLU A 367 -10.54 21.70 23.65
C GLU A 367 -9.01 21.72 23.65
N TYR A 368 -8.43 22.34 22.62
CA TYR A 368 -7.00 22.60 22.54
C TYR A 368 -6.71 24.01 22.01
N ARG A 369 -5.49 24.48 22.26
CA ARG A 369 -4.94 25.67 21.63
C ARG A 369 -3.74 25.29 20.80
N LEU A 370 -3.74 25.70 19.53
CA LEU A 370 -2.63 25.54 18.60
C LEU A 370 -1.98 26.90 18.33
N LYS A 371 -0.66 26.96 18.39
CA LYS A 371 0.13 28.15 18.15
C LYS A 371 1.21 27.84 17.10
N ILE A 372 1.31 28.65 16.06
CA ILE A 372 2.34 28.49 15.02
C ILE A 372 3.07 29.80 14.79
N GLU A 373 4.39 29.79 14.79
CA GLU A 373 5.19 30.99 14.55
C GLU A 373 6.47 30.71 13.76
N SER A 374 6.85 31.65 12.90
CA SER A 374 8.18 31.67 12.29
C SER A 374 9.22 32.05 13.33
N VAL A 375 10.19 31.18 13.56
CA VAL A 375 11.30 31.43 14.47
C VAL A 375 12.34 32.26 13.73
N SER A 376 12.25 33.58 13.86
CA SER A 376 13.32 34.46 13.39
C SER A 376 14.63 34.10 14.11
N PRO A 377 15.78 34.02 13.42
CA PRO A 377 17.05 33.92 14.11
C PRO A 377 17.16 35.13 15.04
N ARG A 378 17.42 34.90 16.34
CA ARG A 378 17.81 35.99 17.24
C ARG A 378 19.11 36.57 16.69
N ILE A 379 19.03 37.66 15.92
CA ILE A 379 20.17 38.52 15.69
C ILE A 379 20.51 39.05 17.08
N ARG A 380 21.57 38.53 17.71
CA ARG A 380 22.17 39.23 18.85
C ARG A 380 22.56 40.61 18.29
N PRO A 381 22.01 41.72 18.80
CA PRO A 381 22.54 43.01 18.42
C PRO A 381 24.00 43.00 18.87
N PHE A 382 24.91 43.04 17.90
CA PHE A 382 26.33 43.24 18.17
C PHE A 382 26.42 44.65 18.75
N PHE A 383 26.46 44.75 20.09
CA PHE A 383 26.52 46.05 20.76
C PHE A 383 27.79 46.78 20.30
N GLU A 384 27.64 48.01 19.81
CA GLU A 384 28.72 48.93 19.41
C GLU A 384 29.75 49.23 20.52
N ARG A 385 29.62 48.68 21.73
CA ARG A 385 30.60 48.91 22.82
C ARG A 385 31.91 48.14 22.64
N GLU A 386 31.98 47.13 21.78
CA GLU A 386 33.25 46.40 21.52
C GLU A 386 34.13 47.05 20.44
N ARG A 387 33.67 48.11 19.75
CA ARG A 387 34.50 48.85 18.79
C ARG A 387 35.51 49.83 19.42
N ILE A 388 35.33 50.22 20.69
CA ILE A 388 36.16 51.26 21.31
C ILE A 388 37.45 50.70 21.95
N ASN A 389 37.55 49.40 22.21
CA ASN A 389 38.73 48.80 22.84
C ASN A 389 39.71 48.12 21.86
N TYR A 390 39.44 48.13 20.56
CA TYR A 390 40.37 47.60 19.54
C TYR A 390 41.18 48.68 18.80
N TYR A 391 40.92 49.96 19.10
CA TYR A 391 41.63 51.12 18.52
C TYR A 391 42.14 52.10 19.59
N ARG A 392 42.46 51.62 20.79
CA ARG A 392 43.21 52.39 21.79
C ARG A 392 44.50 51.72 22.17
#